data_AF-F6HHU3-F1
#
_entry.id   AF-F6HHU3-F1
#
_cell.length_a   1.000
_cell.length_b   1.000
_cell.length_c   1.000
_cell.angle_alpha   90.00
_cell.angle_beta   90.00
_cell.angle_gamma   90.00
#
_symmetry.space_group_name_H-M   'P 1'
#
loop_
_entity.id
_entity.type
_entity.pdbx_description
1 polymer ?
#
loop_
_entity_poly.entity_id
_entity_poly.type
_entity_poly.pdbx_seq_one_letter_code
_entity_poly.pdbx_strand_id
1 'polypeptide(L)'
;MERVGAEEQVSMTVDDLEIIRPEAESDEFSSSSERVDLFAWNNGMIRVDEGNTEHDAIKKMFFSGMGPIGKGTDVVSIHKNSHSTLTGQARFESFRIFSQAVGKKCGGDANINYAWYGASRGEIYDIISHGFSRLQRPKAGELYGFGVYLSSAKFSIDCALSSAEDENGLRHVMLCRVILGNMETVCAGSQQFHPCSREYDSGVDDVSAPRRYIIWSAYMNSHILPSYIISFRAPLKGVPRRIQANLVKPTSPWMKFHTLLSVLSKVLPPHKMTQISKYHCDFHRKKITRQQLVKRLRQIAGDEMLTRVIKLYRTKDQTSCVLVP
;
A
#
# COMPACT_ATOMS: atom_id res chain seq x y z
N MET A 1 -67.64 -16.18 32.34
CA MET A 1 -66.19 -16.29 32.07
C MET A 1 -65.96 -17.66 31.48
N GLU A 2 -66.38 -17.84 30.24
CA GLU A 2 -65.62 -17.60 28.98
C GLU A 2 -64.69 -18.76 28.64
N ARG A 3 -65.01 -19.36 27.49
CA ARG A 3 -64.47 -20.59 26.92
C ARG A 3 -63.38 -20.25 25.92
N VAL A 4 -62.44 -21.19 25.82
CA VAL A 4 -61.37 -21.28 24.82
C VAL A 4 -61.91 -21.78 23.47
N GLY A 5 -61.38 -21.22 22.38
CA GLY A 5 -60.95 -21.97 21.18
C GLY A 5 -61.77 -21.83 19.90
N ALA A 6 -61.20 -21.18 18.88
CA ALA A 6 -61.09 -21.67 17.48
C ALA A 6 -60.31 -20.66 16.62
N GLU A 7 -59.33 -21.16 15.87
CA GLU A 7 -58.58 -20.46 14.82
C GLU A 7 -59.39 -20.38 13.52
N GLU A 8 -59.18 -19.34 12.71
CA GLU A 8 -59.37 -19.44 11.27
C GLU A 8 -58.35 -18.53 10.53
N GLN A 9 -57.57 -19.14 9.65
CA GLN A 9 -56.60 -18.50 8.78
C GLN A 9 -57.29 -17.86 7.57
N VAL A 10 -56.80 -16.71 7.12
CA VAL A 10 -57.22 -16.08 5.85
C VAL A 10 -56.04 -16.07 4.88
N SER A 11 -56.22 -16.77 3.75
CA SER A 11 -55.36 -16.74 2.56
C SER A 11 -55.76 -15.58 1.63
N MET A 12 -54.81 -14.93 0.98
CA MET A 12 -55.06 -14.13 -0.23
C MET A 12 -53.94 -14.36 -1.26
N THR A 13 -54.37 -14.60 -2.50
CA THR A 13 -53.60 -15.04 -3.66
C THR A 13 -52.89 -13.90 -4.39
N VAL A 14 -51.88 -14.29 -5.17
CA VAL A 14 -51.00 -13.48 -6.02
C VAL A 14 -51.74 -13.08 -7.30
N ASP A 15 -51.69 -11.80 -7.67
CA ASP A 15 -52.12 -11.31 -8.98
C ASP A 15 -50.92 -11.25 -9.94
N ASP A 16 -51.05 -12.00 -11.04
CA ASP A 16 -50.17 -11.96 -12.21
C ASP A 16 -50.44 -10.70 -13.04
N LEU A 17 -49.41 -9.92 -13.33
CA LEU A 17 -49.44 -8.93 -14.42
C LEU A 17 -48.22 -9.09 -15.32
N GLU A 18 -48.54 -9.41 -16.57
CA GLU A 18 -47.68 -9.70 -17.71
C GLU A 18 -46.73 -8.53 -18.05
N ILE A 19 -45.44 -8.82 -18.24
CA ILE A 19 -44.47 -7.88 -18.81
C ILE A 19 -44.36 -8.16 -20.32
N ILE A 20 -44.89 -7.21 -21.09
CA ILE A 20 -44.77 -7.13 -22.55
C ILE A 20 -43.29 -6.96 -22.94
N ARG A 21 -42.77 -7.86 -23.78
CA ARG A 21 -41.51 -7.67 -24.51
C ARG A 21 -41.80 -6.97 -25.85
N PRO A 22 -41.05 -5.92 -26.21
CA PRO A 22 -40.87 -5.55 -27.61
C PRO A 22 -39.56 -6.14 -28.14
N GLU A 23 -39.66 -6.80 -29.29
CA GLU A 23 -38.55 -7.34 -30.08
C GLU A 23 -37.79 -6.24 -30.84
N ALA A 24 -36.62 -6.66 -31.33
CA ALA A 24 -35.54 -5.84 -31.85
C ALA A 24 -35.89 -5.02 -33.10
N GLU A 25 -35.38 -3.78 -33.13
CA GLU A 25 -35.02 -3.11 -34.37
C GLU A 25 -33.50 -2.99 -34.45
N SER A 26 -33.00 -3.36 -35.61
CA SER A 26 -31.60 -3.39 -35.98
C SER A 26 -31.26 -2.06 -36.63
N ASP A 27 -30.28 -1.36 -36.06
CA ASP A 27 -29.67 -0.20 -36.70
C ASP A 27 -28.17 -0.48 -36.89
N GLU A 28 -27.79 -0.68 -38.15
CA GLU A 28 -26.41 -0.56 -38.59
C GLU A 28 -25.98 0.91 -38.43
N PHE A 29 -25.12 1.19 -37.44
CA PHE A 29 -24.46 2.48 -37.33
C PHE A 29 -22.94 2.36 -37.46
N SER A 30 -22.49 2.73 -38.66
CA SER A 30 -21.35 3.60 -38.97
C SER A 30 -20.22 3.71 -37.94
N SER A 31 -19.01 3.37 -38.38
CA SER A 31 -17.74 3.47 -37.66
C SER A 31 -17.36 4.93 -37.30
N SER A 32 -18.00 5.49 -36.29
CA SER A 32 -17.54 6.71 -35.63
C SER A 32 -16.97 6.37 -34.26
N SER A 33 -15.78 6.88 -33.98
CA SER A 33 -15.01 6.65 -32.75
C SER A 33 -15.74 7.20 -31.53
N GLU A 34 -16.68 6.45 -30.98
CA GLU A 34 -17.26 6.74 -29.66
C GLU A 34 -16.16 6.62 -28.60
N ARG A 35 -15.77 7.75 -28.03
CA ARG A 35 -14.88 7.80 -26.86
C ARG A 35 -15.66 7.27 -25.66
N VAL A 36 -15.72 5.94 -25.52
CA VAL A 36 -16.36 5.25 -24.38
C VAL A 36 -15.90 5.90 -23.07
N ASP A 37 -16.83 6.47 -22.31
CA ASP A 37 -16.51 7.04 -21.00
C ASP A 37 -16.26 5.92 -19.99
N LEU A 38 -14.99 5.55 -19.88
CA LEU A 38 -14.51 4.36 -19.16
C LEU A 38 -14.93 4.29 -17.69
N PHE A 39 -15.19 5.45 -17.05
CA PHE A 39 -15.60 5.57 -15.65
C PHE A 39 -16.75 6.55 -15.40
N ALA A 40 -17.44 7.10 -16.42
CA ALA A 40 -18.59 8.01 -16.22
C ALA A 40 -19.88 7.26 -15.83
N TRP A 41 -19.74 6.25 -14.98
CA TRP A 41 -20.88 5.61 -14.33
C TRP A 41 -21.51 6.59 -13.34
N ASN A 42 -22.79 6.38 -12.99
CA ASN A 42 -23.58 7.16 -12.00
C ASN A 42 -22.98 7.22 -10.57
N ASN A 43 -21.69 6.95 -10.41
CA ASN A 43 -20.94 6.85 -9.16
C ASN A 43 -20.20 8.17 -8.82
N GLY A 44 -20.54 9.27 -9.50
CA GLY A 44 -19.99 10.61 -9.21
C GLY A 44 -18.62 10.89 -9.81
N MET A 45 -18.14 10.07 -10.75
CA MET A 45 -16.90 10.30 -11.48
C MET A 45 -17.17 11.18 -12.70
N ILE A 46 -16.41 12.27 -12.85
CA ILE A 46 -16.56 13.23 -13.95
C ILE A 46 -15.25 13.25 -14.74
N ARG A 47 -15.32 13.18 -16.06
CA ARG A 47 -14.14 13.31 -16.92
C ARG A 47 -13.56 14.72 -16.80
N VAL A 48 -12.24 14.81 -16.70
CA VAL A 48 -11.51 16.09 -16.75
C VAL A 48 -10.98 16.26 -18.16
N ASP A 49 -11.44 17.30 -18.86
CA ASP A 49 -11.09 17.54 -20.25
C ASP A 49 -9.64 17.98 -20.43
N GLU A 50 -9.07 17.62 -21.59
CA GLU A 50 -7.74 18.06 -21.98
C GLU A 50 -7.72 19.58 -22.19
N GLY A 51 -6.63 20.23 -21.77
CA GLY A 51 -6.52 21.70 -21.75
C GLY A 51 -7.02 22.34 -20.44
N ASN A 52 -7.64 21.59 -19.54
CA ASN A 52 -7.89 22.03 -18.17
C ASN A 52 -6.58 22.02 -17.36
N THR A 53 -6.33 23.07 -16.58
CA THR A 53 -5.14 23.16 -15.70
C THR A 53 -5.06 22.02 -14.68
N GLU A 54 -6.21 21.54 -14.20
CA GLU A 54 -6.31 20.37 -13.32
C GLU A 54 -5.88 19.10 -14.04
N HIS A 55 -6.36 18.89 -15.28
CA HIS A 55 -5.96 17.75 -16.11
C HIS A 55 -4.44 17.73 -16.30
N ASP A 56 -3.85 18.87 -16.67
CA ASP A 56 -2.42 18.98 -16.94
C ASP A 56 -1.58 18.76 -15.68
N ALA A 57 -2.04 19.26 -14.53
CA ALA A 57 -1.37 19.03 -13.25
C ALA A 57 -1.34 17.55 -12.86
N ILE A 58 -2.47 16.84 -12.99
CA ILE A 58 -2.54 15.40 -12.68
C ILE A 58 -1.74 14.58 -13.69
N LYS A 59 -1.85 14.89 -14.99
CA LYS A 59 -1.07 14.24 -16.06
C LYS A 59 0.43 14.41 -15.84
N LYS A 60 0.88 15.62 -15.48
CA LYS A 60 2.29 15.91 -15.13
C LYS A 60 2.75 15.15 -13.89
N MET A 61 1.93 15.10 -12.82
CA MET A 61 2.25 14.34 -11.62
C MET A 61 2.41 12.85 -11.93
N PHE A 62 1.48 12.29 -12.72
CA PHE A 62 1.54 10.90 -13.16
C PHE A 62 2.82 10.62 -13.95
N PHE A 63 3.15 11.43 -14.96
CA PHE A 63 4.36 11.24 -15.75
C PHE A 63 5.66 11.41 -14.96
N SER A 64 5.69 12.35 -14.00
CA SER A 64 6.85 12.54 -13.13
C SER A 64 7.21 11.27 -12.36
N GLY A 65 6.20 10.48 -11.94
CA GLY A 65 6.43 9.21 -11.24
C GLY A 65 6.65 8.00 -12.17
N MET A 66 6.36 8.13 -13.47
CA MET A 66 6.57 7.07 -14.47
C MET A 66 8.04 6.96 -14.93
N GLY A 67 8.85 8.01 -14.68
CA GLY A 67 10.24 8.05 -15.08
C GLY A 67 10.41 7.92 -16.61
N PRO A 68 11.46 7.23 -17.09
CA PRO A 68 11.73 7.11 -18.52
C PRO A 68 10.59 6.48 -19.35
N ILE A 69 9.80 5.60 -18.72
CA ILE A 69 8.65 4.93 -19.35
C ILE A 69 7.54 5.92 -19.70
N GLY A 70 7.48 7.06 -19.00
CA GLY A 70 6.49 8.11 -19.26
C GLY A 70 6.52 8.61 -20.71
N LYS A 71 7.66 8.56 -21.40
CA LYS A 71 7.78 9.00 -22.81
C LYS A 71 6.98 8.15 -23.80
N GLY A 72 6.80 6.86 -23.50
CA GLY A 72 6.00 5.94 -24.31
C GLY A 72 4.60 5.68 -23.75
N THR A 73 4.20 6.43 -22.73
CA THR A 73 2.92 6.24 -22.05
C THR A 73 1.88 7.20 -22.62
N ASP A 74 0.75 6.66 -23.04
CA ASP A 74 -0.39 7.41 -23.55
C ASP A 74 -1.48 7.45 -22.48
N VAL A 75 -1.84 8.66 -22.02
CA VAL A 75 -2.92 8.86 -21.04
C VAL A 75 -4.22 9.09 -21.82
N VAL A 76 -5.13 8.12 -21.73
CA VAL A 76 -6.38 8.07 -22.50
C VAL A 76 -7.49 8.90 -21.85
N SER A 77 -7.55 8.90 -20.52
CA SER A 77 -8.56 9.67 -19.79
C SER A 77 -8.16 9.91 -18.34
N ILE A 78 -8.54 11.06 -17.80
CA ILE A 78 -8.51 11.36 -16.37
C ILE A 78 -9.94 11.61 -15.91
N HIS A 79 -10.36 10.88 -14.86
CA HIS A 79 -11.66 11.08 -14.22
C HIS A 79 -11.43 11.58 -12.79
N LYS A 80 -12.20 12.56 -12.36
CA LYS A 80 -12.21 13.13 -11.02
C LYS A 80 -13.40 12.62 -10.25
N ASN A 81 -13.19 12.26 -8.99
CA ASN A 81 -14.28 12.02 -8.06
C ASN A 81 -14.88 13.36 -7.64
N SER A 82 -16.10 13.64 -8.06
CA SER A 82 -16.81 14.88 -7.70
C SER A 82 -17.41 14.82 -6.30
N HIS A 83 -17.45 13.62 -5.70
CA HIS A 83 -18.09 13.35 -4.41
C HIS A 83 -19.58 13.75 -4.40
N SER A 84 -20.25 13.79 -5.56
CA SER A 84 -21.64 14.28 -5.66
C SER A 84 -22.68 13.33 -5.08
N THR A 85 -22.40 12.02 -5.06
CA THR A 85 -23.32 11.01 -4.52
C THR A 85 -23.44 11.13 -3.00
N LEU A 86 -24.57 10.72 -2.41
CA LEU A 86 -24.76 10.77 -0.94
C LEU A 86 -23.65 10.03 -0.18
N THR A 87 -23.27 8.85 -0.66
CA THR A 87 -22.17 8.06 -0.07
C THR A 87 -20.81 8.71 -0.33
N GLY A 88 -20.62 9.34 -1.50
CA GLY A 88 -19.42 10.12 -1.82
C GLY A 88 -19.22 11.31 -0.88
N GLN A 89 -20.29 12.09 -0.64
CA GLN A 89 -20.30 13.19 0.32
C GLN A 89 -19.98 12.70 1.73
N ALA A 90 -20.64 11.62 2.18
CA ALA A 90 -20.39 11.04 3.51
C ALA A 90 -18.93 10.57 3.68
N ARG A 91 -18.33 9.97 2.66
CA ARG A 91 -16.91 9.56 2.69
C ARG A 91 -15.96 10.75 2.70
N PHE A 92 -16.25 11.78 1.90
CA PHE A 92 -15.48 13.02 1.90
C PHE A 92 -15.51 13.70 3.28
N GLU A 93 -16.69 13.78 3.89
CA GLU A 93 -16.87 14.35 5.22
C GLU A 93 -16.21 13.52 6.32
N SER A 94 -16.33 12.19 6.25
CA SER A 94 -15.60 11.28 7.13
C SER A 94 -14.09 11.53 7.05
N PHE A 95 -13.51 11.56 5.84
CA PHE A 95 -12.09 11.86 5.64
C PHE A 95 -11.72 13.23 6.23
N ARG A 96 -12.57 14.26 6.04
CA ARG A 96 -12.36 15.59 6.63
C ARG A 96 -12.30 15.53 8.15
N ILE A 97 -13.25 14.85 8.79
CA ILE A 97 -13.30 14.68 10.26
C ILE A 97 -12.06 13.95 10.77
N PHE A 98 -11.68 12.83 10.13
CA PHE A 98 -10.48 12.08 10.53
C PHE A 98 -9.20 12.89 10.32
N SER A 99 -9.12 13.69 9.26
CA SER A 99 -7.96 14.57 9.05
C SER A 99 -7.80 15.59 10.16
N GLN A 100 -8.90 16.18 10.64
CA GLN A 100 -8.88 17.12 11.76
C GLN A 100 -8.49 16.41 13.07
N ALA A 101 -8.99 15.20 13.30
CA ALA A 101 -8.65 14.42 14.49
C ALA A 101 -7.16 14.04 14.53
N VAL A 102 -6.61 13.56 13.41
CA VAL A 102 -5.19 13.22 13.28
C VAL A 102 -4.33 14.47 13.39
N GLY A 103 -4.72 15.58 12.76
CA GLY A 103 -4.03 16.86 12.89
C GLY A 103 -3.95 17.34 14.34
N LYS A 104 -5.07 17.29 15.09
CA LYS A 104 -5.07 17.61 16.53
C LYS A 104 -4.13 16.71 17.34
N LYS A 105 -4.08 15.41 17.01
CA LYS A 105 -3.17 14.45 17.65
C LYS A 105 -1.69 14.75 17.33
N CYS A 106 -1.38 15.17 16.11
CA CYS A 106 -0.01 15.29 15.58
C CYS A 106 0.54 16.72 15.58
N GLY A 107 0.07 17.59 16.50
CA GLY A 107 0.62 18.94 16.65
C GLY A 107 0.14 19.96 15.62
N GLY A 108 -1.01 19.71 14.98
CA GLY A 108 -1.70 20.63 14.08
C GLY A 108 -1.69 20.21 12.60
N ASP A 109 -0.87 19.24 12.21
CA ASP A 109 -0.75 18.76 10.84
C ASP A 109 -1.11 17.27 10.73
N ALA A 110 -2.04 16.95 9.83
CA ALA A 110 -2.47 15.59 9.56
C ALA A 110 -1.55 14.85 8.57
N ASN A 111 -0.55 15.54 8.01
CA ASN A 111 0.39 15.01 7.01
C ASN A 111 -0.36 14.36 5.84
N ILE A 112 -1.24 15.14 5.20
CA ILE A 112 -2.04 14.67 4.07
C ILE A 112 -1.20 14.74 2.81
N ASN A 113 -1.04 13.59 2.14
CA ASN A 113 -0.28 13.50 0.89
C ASN A 113 -1.07 12.80 -0.21
N TYR A 114 -0.63 13.02 -1.44
CA TYR A 114 -1.11 12.26 -2.59
C TYR A 114 -0.34 10.94 -2.72
N ALA A 115 -1.05 9.86 -3.02
CA ALA A 115 -0.46 8.54 -3.26
C ALA A 115 -1.23 7.76 -4.33
N TRP A 116 -0.52 6.91 -5.05
CA TRP A 116 -1.04 6.09 -6.14
C TRP A 116 -1.48 4.72 -5.65
N TYR A 117 -2.60 4.23 -6.18
CA TYR A 117 -3.10 2.87 -6.00
C TYR A 117 -3.30 2.21 -7.36
N GLY A 118 -2.70 1.05 -7.58
CA GLY A 118 -2.79 0.32 -8.85
C GLY A 118 -3.55 -0.99 -8.67
N ALA A 119 -4.63 -1.17 -9.41
CA ALA A 119 -5.48 -2.36 -9.35
C ALA A 119 -6.15 -2.64 -10.72
N SER A 120 -7.03 -3.64 -10.78
CA SER A 120 -7.86 -3.88 -11.96
C SER A 120 -8.98 -2.85 -12.07
N ARG A 121 -9.58 -2.72 -13.27
CA ARG A 121 -10.73 -1.85 -13.52
C ARG A 121 -11.89 -2.14 -12.56
N GLY A 122 -12.24 -3.42 -12.39
CA GLY A 122 -13.31 -3.87 -11.48
C GLY A 122 -13.02 -3.53 -10.02
N GLU A 123 -11.79 -3.70 -9.54
CA GLU A 123 -11.44 -3.36 -8.16
C GLU A 123 -11.52 -1.84 -7.91
N ILE A 124 -11.07 -1.02 -8.86
CA ILE A 124 -11.22 0.43 -8.75
C ILE A 124 -12.70 0.82 -8.73
N TYR A 125 -13.52 0.20 -9.59
CA TYR A 125 -14.97 0.40 -9.58
C TYR A 125 -15.59 0.07 -8.21
N ASP A 126 -15.23 -1.08 -7.64
CA ASP A 126 -15.72 -1.50 -6.32
C ASP A 126 -15.29 -0.51 -5.23
N ILE A 127 -14.06 -0.01 -5.28
CA ILE A 127 -13.56 0.97 -4.30
C ILE A 127 -14.34 2.30 -4.40
N ILE A 128 -14.61 2.79 -5.61
CA ILE A 128 -15.41 4.01 -5.77
C ILE A 128 -16.84 3.79 -5.30
N SER A 129 -17.44 2.64 -5.59
CA SER A 129 -18.84 2.34 -5.26
C SER A 129 -19.05 2.04 -3.77
N HIS A 130 -18.15 1.24 -3.17
CA HIS A 130 -18.36 0.62 -1.87
C HIS A 130 -17.26 0.92 -0.85
N GLY A 131 -16.16 1.55 -1.26
CA GLY A 131 -14.99 1.78 -0.43
C GLY A 131 -14.00 0.61 -0.48
N PHE A 132 -12.87 0.76 0.21
CA PHE A 132 -11.89 -0.31 0.33
C PHE A 132 -12.46 -1.44 1.17
N SER A 133 -12.51 -2.65 0.61
CA SER A 133 -13.01 -3.85 1.27
C SER A 133 -12.03 -5.02 1.20
N ARG A 134 -11.08 -4.96 0.26
CA ARG A 134 -10.08 -6.01 0.02
C ARG A 134 -8.72 -5.56 0.54
N LEU A 135 -8.11 -6.38 1.37
CA LEU A 135 -6.70 -6.23 1.72
C LEU A 135 -5.86 -6.87 0.62
N GLN A 136 -4.87 -6.13 0.10
CA GLN A 136 -3.84 -6.78 -0.68
C GLN A 136 -3.16 -7.81 0.23
N ARG A 137 -3.10 -9.06 -0.25
CA ARG A 137 -2.25 -10.09 0.33
C ARG A 137 -1.00 -10.21 -0.56
N PRO A 138 0.06 -9.43 -0.31
CA PRO A 138 1.33 -9.62 -0.99
C PRO A 138 1.82 -11.07 -0.90
N LYS A 139 2.55 -11.50 -1.92
CA LYS A 139 3.21 -12.81 -1.93
C LYS A 139 4.21 -12.87 -0.76
N ALA A 140 4.39 -14.07 -0.20
CA ALA A 140 5.19 -14.29 1.00
C ALA A 140 6.60 -13.67 0.87
N GLY A 141 7.00 -12.84 1.84
CA GLY A 141 8.31 -12.18 1.90
C GLY A 141 8.36 -10.71 1.47
N GLU A 142 7.26 -10.15 0.94
CA GLU A 142 7.20 -8.77 0.43
C GLU A 142 6.39 -7.81 1.33
N LEU A 143 5.92 -8.29 2.49
CA LEU A 143 4.95 -7.59 3.33
C LEU A 143 5.58 -6.53 4.22
N TYR A 144 4.97 -5.34 4.27
CA TYR A 144 5.16 -4.34 5.31
C TYR A 144 3.93 -4.34 6.23
N GLY A 145 3.48 -5.53 6.64
CA GLY A 145 2.25 -5.70 7.42
C GLY A 145 0.97 -5.89 6.59
N PHE A 146 -0.18 -5.84 7.26
CA PHE A 146 -1.50 -6.00 6.68
C PHE A 146 -2.22 -4.66 6.61
N GLY A 147 -2.49 -4.22 5.38
CA GLY A 147 -3.12 -2.94 5.11
C GLY A 147 -3.26 -2.69 3.61
N VAL A 148 -3.71 -1.49 3.26
CA VAL A 148 -3.71 -1.00 1.88
C VAL A 148 -2.36 -0.36 1.60
N TYR A 149 -1.73 -0.79 0.50
CA TYR A 149 -0.44 -0.27 0.06
C TYR A 149 -0.65 0.79 -1.01
N LEU A 150 -0.09 1.98 -0.78
CA LEU A 150 -0.08 3.06 -1.77
C LEU A 150 1.35 3.46 -2.09
N SER A 151 1.62 3.77 -3.35
CA SER A 151 2.93 4.27 -3.76
C SER A 151 2.97 5.78 -3.61
N SER A 152 4.07 6.32 -3.12
CA SER A 152 4.27 7.78 -3.04
C SER A 152 4.10 8.44 -4.42
N ALA A 153 3.65 9.70 -4.44
CA ALA A 153 3.36 10.44 -5.68
C ALA A 153 4.52 10.43 -6.69
N LYS A 154 5.76 10.29 -6.22
CA LYS A 154 7.00 10.21 -7.01
C LYS A 154 7.21 8.87 -7.73
N PHE A 155 6.39 7.86 -7.48
CA PHE A 155 6.59 6.48 -7.93
C PHE A 155 5.32 5.86 -8.53
N SER A 156 4.57 6.60 -9.35
CA SER A 156 3.41 6.07 -10.08
C SER A 156 3.73 4.82 -10.92
N ILE A 157 4.99 4.67 -11.37
CA ILE A 157 5.46 3.47 -12.08
C ILE A 157 5.20 2.17 -11.32
N ASP A 158 5.27 2.17 -9.99
CA ASP A 158 5.07 0.97 -9.19
C ASP A 158 3.63 0.47 -9.29
N CYS A 159 2.68 1.39 -9.24
CA CYS A 159 1.25 1.11 -9.41
C CYS A 159 0.89 0.79 -10.87
N ALA A 160 1.55 1.44 -11.84
CA ALA A 160 1.36 1.13 -13.25
C ALA A 160 1.79 -0.30 -13.58
N LEU A 161 2.92 -0.75 -13.01
CA LEU A 161 3.43 -2.10 -13.17
C LEU A 161 2.57 -3.15 -12.46
N SER A 162 1.91 -2.81 -11.35
CA SER A 162 1.04 -3.74 -10.60
C SER A 162 -0.40 -3.77 -11.09
N SER A 163 -0.88 -2.73 -11.77
CA SER A 163 -2.23 -2.65 -12.36
C SER A 163 -2.43 -3.75 -13.40
N ALA A 164 -3.65 -4.29 -13.46
CA ALA A 164 -4.04 -5.27 -14.47
C ALA A 164 -4.45 -4.55 -15.75
N GLU A 165 -4.06 -5.11 -16.89
CA GLU A 165 -4.53 -4.66 -18.19
C GLU A 165 -5.96 -5.17 -18.41
N ASP A 166 -6.85 -4.31 -18.88
CA ASP A 166 -8.22 -4.66 -19.22
C ASP A 166 -8.32 -5.23 -20.65
N GLU A 167 -9.52 -5.63 -21.04
CA GLU A 167 -9.83 -6.21 -22.36
C GLU A 167 -9.50 -5.27 -23.52
N ASN A 168 -9.46 -3.95 -23.27
CA ASN A 168 -9.14 -2.94 -24.27
C ASN A 168 -7.64 -2.64 -24.33
N GLY A 169 -6.80 -3.31 -23.53
CA GLY A 169 -5.37 -3.02 -23.42
C GLY A 169 -5.06 -1.77 -22.58
N LEU A 170 -6.01 -1.33 -21.74
CA LEU A 170 -5.85 -0.19 -20.84
C LEU A 170 -5.44 -0.64 -19.45
N ARG A 171 -4.69 0.21 -18.76
CA ARG A 171 -4.38 0.07 -17.34
C ARG A 171 -4.95 1.25 -16.59
N HIS A 172 -5.27 1.02 -15.32
CA HIS A 172 -5.93 2.00 -14.49
C HIS A 172 -5.19 2.15 -13.16
N VAL A 173 -4.92 3.39 -12.79
CA VAL A 173 -4.40 3.75 -11.47
C VAL A 173 -5.28 4.83 -10.86
N MET A 174 -5.38 4.81 -9.55
CA MET A 174 -6.15 5.77 -8.77
C MET A 174 -5.19 6.67 -7.99
N LEU A 175 -5.42 7.97 -8.03
CA LEU A 175 -4.76 8.95 -7.18
C LEU A 175 -5.63 9.21 -5.95
N CYS A 176 -5.09 9.00 -4.77
CA CYS A 176 -5.77 9.20 -3.51
C CYS A 176 -5.14 10.33 -2.70
N ARG A 177 -5.95 11.06 -1.94
CA ARG A 177 -5.48 11.79 -0.77
C ARG A 177 -5.40 10.83 0.41
N VAL A 178 -4.31 10.88 1.16
CA VAL A 178 -4.03 9.94 2.24
C VAL A 178 -3.61 10.70 3.48
N ILE A 179 -4.28 10.45 4.60
CA ILE A 179 -3.87 10.95 5.92
C ILE A 179 -2.76 10.04 6.43
N LEU A 180 -1.52 10.55 6.49
CA LEU A 180 -0.38 9.75 6.95
C LEU A 180 -0.12 9.94 8.45
N GLY A 181 -0.45 11.11 9.02
CA GLY A 181 -0.13 11.45 10.41
C GLY A 181 1.34 11.18 10.75
N ASN A 182 1.58 10.65 11.94
CA ASN A 182 2.89 10.16 12.34
C ASN A 182 3.16 8.79 11.72
N MET A 183 4.11 8.76 10.77
CA MET A 183 4.50 7.53 10.07
C MET A 183 5.51 6.72 10.88
N GLU A 184 5.30 5.40 10.98
CA GLU A 184 6.31 4.47 11.47
C GLU A 184 7.04 3.75 10.34
N THR A 185 8.34 3.54 10.49
CA THR A 185 9.08 2.68 9.54
C THR A 185 8.71 1.22 9.76
N VAL A 186 8.07 0.61 8.77
CA VAL A 186 7.75 -0.82 8.79
C VAL A 186 8.83 -1.57 8.03
N CYS A 187 9.29 -2.70 8.58
CA CYS A 187 10.26 -3.52 7.89
C CYS A 187 9.58 -4.52 6.94
N ALA A 188 10.23 -4.82 5.81
CA ALA A 188 9.82 -5.94 4.97
C ALA A 188 9.81 -7.26 5.76
N GLY A 189 8.79 -8.08 5.53
CA GLY A 189 8.46 -9.29 6.28
C GLY A 189 7.61 -9.07 7.53
N SER A 190 7.27 -7.83 7.89
CA SER A 190 6.42 -7.55 9.07
C SER A 190 5.02 -8.16 8.92
N GLN A 191 4.49 -8.66 10.04
CA GLN A 191 3.13 -9.19 10.18
C GLN A 191 2.21 -8.22 10.94
N GLN A 192 2.64 -6.98 11.11
CA GLN A 192 1.90 -5.94 11.80
C GLN A 192 0.61 -5.59 11.06
N PHE A 193 -0.51 -5.38 11.76
CA PHE A 193 -1.81 -5.05 11.15
C PHE A 193 -2.46 -3.78 11.74
N HIS A 194 -1.76 -3.15 12.67
CA HIS A 194 -2.13 -1.89 13.35
C HIS A 194 -0.84 -1.16 13.72
N PRO A 195 -0.89 0.12 14.14
CA PRO A 195 0.32 0.83 14.54
C PRO A 195 1.07 0.17 15.70
N CYS A 196 2.40 0.25 15.77
CA CYS A 196 3.15 -0.40 16.86
C CYS A 196 2.98 0.29 18.23
N SER A 197 2.51 1.53 18.23
CA SER A 197 2.16 2.31 19.42
C SER A 197 1.04 3.30 19.07
N ARG A 198 0.46 3.94 20.10
CA ARG A 198 -0.57 4.98 19.91
C ARG A 198 -0.02 6.26 19.27
N GLU A 199 1.29 6.43 19.19
CA GLU A 199 1.93 7.62 18.65
C GLU A 199 1.85 7.66 17.12
N TYR A 200 1.75 6.50 16.47
CA TYR A 200 1.75 6.35 15.02
C TYR A 200 0.34 6.20 14.45
N ASP A 201 0.20 6.53 13.17
CA ASP A 201 -1.07 6.51 12.43
C ASP A 201 -0.97 5.61 11.18
N SER A 202 0.16 5.64 10.48
CA SER A 202 0.40 4.86 9.26
C SER A 202 1.82 4.28 9.20
N GLY A 203 2.02 3.30 8.32
CA GLY A 203 3.34 2.73 8.04
C GLY A 203 3.99 3.36 6.80
N VAL A 204 5.31 3.39 6.78
CA VAL A 204 6.13 3.77 5.62
C VAL A 204 7.33 2.83 5.49
N ASP A 205 7.82 2.61 4.28
CA ASP A 205 9.01 1.79 4.05
C ASP A 205 10.32 2.47 4.46
N ASP A 206 10.45 3.77 4.19
CA ASP A 206 11.55 4.63 4.61
C ASP A 206 11.03 6.06 4.87
N VAL A 207 11.29 6.62 6.06
CA VAL A 207 10.79 7.96 6.44
C VAL A 207 11.52 9.08 5.68
N SER A 208 12.79 8.89 5.34
CA SER A 208 13.60 9.90 4.64
C SER A 208 13.33 9.90 3.13
N ALA A 209 13.04 8.73 2.57
CA ALA A 209 12.71 8.58 1.16
C ALA A 209 11.48 7.68 0.95
N PRO A 210 10.26 8.17 1.30
CA PRO A 210 9.04 7.36 1.22
C PRO A 210 8.75 6.93 -0.21
N ARG A 211 8.67 5.61 -0.41
CA ARG A 211 8.21 5.04 -1.68
C ARG A 211 6.90 4.31 -1.50
N ARG A 212 6.63 3.73 -0.32
CA ARG A 212 5.39 3.03 -0.01
C ARG A 212 4.80 3.45 1.33
N TYR A 213 3.50 3.69 1.31
CA TYR A 213 2.70 3.90 2.50
C TYR A 213 1.84 2.67 2.77
N ILE A 214 1.67 2.34 4.05
CA ILE A 214 0.81 1.27 4.53
C ILE A 214 -0.27 1.90 5.40
N ILE A 215 -1.51 1.86 4.92
CA ILE A 215 -2.67 2.27 5.71
C ILE A 215 -3.29 1.01 6.30
N TRP A 216 -3.29 0.94 7.62
CA TRP A 216 -3.80 -0.21 8.36
C TRP A 216 -5.27 -0.47 8.00
N SER A 217 -5.68 -1.75 8.04
CA SER A 217 -7.02 -2.18 7.65
C SER A 217 -8.13 -1.45 8.43
N ALA A 218 -7.89 -1.15 9.70
CA ALA A 218 -8.80 -0.39 10.56
C ALA A 218 -9.07 1.05 10.08
N TYR A 219 -8.19 1.60 9.23
CA TYR A 219 -8.18 3.01 8.84
C TYR A 219 -8.38 3.22 7.32
N MET A 220 -8.43 2.15 6.53
CA MET A 220 -8.44 2.25 5.06
C MET A 220 -9.57 3.11 4.49
N ASN A 221 -10.77 3.10 5.09
CA ASN A 221 -11.93 3.86 4.61
C ASN A 221 -12.07 5.26 5.22
N SER A 222 -11.28 5.58 6.25
CA SER A 222 -11.26 6.91 6.88
C SER A 222 -10.04 7.73 6.46
N HIS A 223 -8.92 7.07 6.13
CA HIS A 223 -7.62 7.70 5.86
C HIS A 223 -7.25 7.72 4.39
N ILE A 224 -8.03 7.09 3.50
CA ILE A 224 -7.81 7.11 2.07
C ILE A 224 -9.05 7.68 1.38
N LEU A 225 -8.86 8.74 0.60
CA LEU A 225 -9.90 9.35 -0.21
C LEU A 225 -9.53 9.26 -1.69
N PRO A 226 -10.20 8.39 -2.47
CA PRO A 226 -10.12 8.37 -3.93
C PRO A 226 -10.42 9.74 -4.55
N SER A 227 -9.47 10.30 -5.29
CA SER A 227 -9.61 11.64 -5.90
C SER A 227 -9.67 11.59 -7.43
N TYR A 228 -8.79 10.81 -8.08
CA TYR A 228 -8.76 10.69 -9.54
C TYR A 228 -8.51 9.26 -9.99
N ILE A 229 -8.96 8.94 -11.21
CA ILE A 229 -8.62 7.71 -11.93
C ILE A 229 -7.95 8.10 -13.24
N ILE A 230 -6.80 7.51 -13.50
CA ILE A 230 -6.01 7.70 -14.72
C ILE A 230 -6.05 6.39 -15.49
N SER A 231 -6.60 6.43 -16.70
CA SER A 231 -6.57 5.31 -17.65
C SER A 231 -5.51 5.58 -18.70
N PHE A 232 -4.63 4.61 -18.95
CA PHE A 232 -3.48 4.81 -19.82
C PHE A 232 -3.05 3.52 -20.53
N ARG A 233 -2.26 3.67 -21.58
CA ARG A 233 -1.50 2.61 -22.27
C ARG A 233 -0.02 2.87 -22.07
N ALA A 234 0.75 1.83 -21.77
CA ALA A 234 2.20 1.99 -21.59
C ALA A 234 2.95 0.71 -21.98
N PRO A 235 4.17 0.82 -22.55
CA PRO A 235 5.02 -0.31 -22.90
C PRO A 235 5.70 -0.88 -21.64
N LEU A 236 4.92 -1.55 -20.79
CA LEU A 236 5.40 -2.09 -19.51
C LEU A 236 5.98 -3.51 -19.60
N LYS A 237 5.88 -4.16 -20.77
CA LYS A 237 6.41 -5.50 -20.99
C LYS A 237 7.93 -5.51 -20.79
N GLY A 238 8.43 -6.44 -19.97
CA GLY A 238 9.87 -6.58 -19.70
C GLY A 238 10.45 -5.56 -18.72
N VAL A 239 9.66 -4.61 -18.20
CA VAL A 239 10.14 -3.66 -17.18
C VAL A 239 10.29 -4.40 -15.84
N PRO A 240 11.49 -4.42 -15.23
CA PRO A 240 11.68 -5.09 -13.95
C PRO A 240 10.83 -4.43 -12.88
N ARG A 241 9.97 -5.21 -12.23
CA ARG A 241 9.28 -4.76 -11.02
C ARG A 241 10.33 -4.58 -9.91
N ARG A 242 10.72 -3.34 -9.63
CA ARG A 242 11.49 -2.98 -8.43
C ARG A 242 10.60 -3.07 -7.20
N ILE A 243 10.01 -4.25 -6.95
CA ILE A 243 9.22 -4.51 -5.75
C ILE A 243 10.11 -4.57 -4.49
N GLN A 244 11.41 -4.76 -4.69
CA GLN A 244 12.41 -4.68 -3.66
C GLN A 244 12.57 -3.23 -3.20
N ALA A 245 12.14 -2.93 -1.97
CA ALA A 245 13.09 -2.21 -1.14
C ALA A 245 14.37 -3.01 -1.17
N ASN A 246 15.50 -2.33 -1.24
CA ASN A 246 16.81 -2.97 -1.19
C ASN A 246 16.92 -3.79 0.10
N LEU A 247 16.44 -5.03 0.07
CA LEU A 247 17.07 -6.15 0.73
C LEU A 247 18.42 -6.21 0.05
N VAL A 248 19.35 -5.39 0.52
CA VAL A 248 20.71 -5.85 0.70
C VAL A 248 20.56 -7.07 1.60
N LYS A 249 20.21 -8.23 1.00
CA LYS A 249 20.52 -9.52 1.58
C LYS A 249 22.01 -9.40 1.85
N PRO A 250 22.47 -9.45 3.10
CA PRO A 250 23.89 -9.47 3.35
C PRO A 250 24.43 -10.67 2.56
N THR A 251 25.22 -10.40 1.53
CA THR A 251 25.81 -11.42 0.64
C THR A 251 26.86 -12.24 1.37
N SER A 252 27.01 -12.08 2.70
CA SER A 252 27.87 -12.87 3.55
C SER A 252 27.15 -14.05 4.18
N PRO A 253 27.78 -15.24 4.24
CA PRO A 253 27.33 -16.33 5.10
C PRO A 253 27.12 -15.81 6.53
N TRP A 254 25.92 -16.05 7.07
CA TRP A 254 25.55 -15.64 8.41
C TRP A 254 26.39 -16.41 9.44
N MET A 255 27.25 -15.72 10.19
CA MET A 255 27.89 -16.32 11.36
C MET A 255 26.88 -16.43 12.52
N LYS A 256 26.97 -17.52 13.29
CA LYS A 256 26.09 -17.74 14.44
C LYS A 256 26.29 -16.62 15.47
N PHE A 257 25.22 -16.16 16.12
CA PHE A 257 25.28 -15.00 17.01
C PHE A 257 26.25 -15.19 18.19
N HIS A 258 26.40 -16.42 18.70
CA HIS A 258 27.39 -16.72 19.74
C HIS A 258 28.84 -16.49 19.26
N THR A 259 29.11 -16.75 17.98
CA THR A 259 30.41 -16.48 17.36
C THR A 259 30.67 -14.99 17.29
N LEU A 260 29.63 -14.19 16.99
CA LEU A 260 29.70 -12.73 17.04
C LEU A 260 30.03 -12.23 18.44
N LEU A 261 29.34 -12.74 19.46
CA LEU A 261 29.61 -12.35 20.84
C LEU A 261 31.04 -12.73 21.28
N SER A 262 31.55 -13.89 20.85
CA SER A 262 32.90 -14.37 21.16
C SER A 262 34.00 -13.53 20.50
N VAL A 263 33.75 -12.98 19.31
CA VAL A 263 34.71 -12.08 18.67
C VAL A 263 34.61 -10.68 19.27
N LEU A 264 33.40 -10.18 19.51
CA LEU A 264 33.17 -8.88 20.11
C LEU A 264 33.75 -8.77 21.54
N SER A 265 33.70 -9.85 22.32
CA SER A 265 34.28 -9.86 23.68
C SER A 265 35.80 -9.61 23.71
N LYS A 266 36.49 -9.86 22.59
CA LYS A 266 37.93 -9.62 22.45
C LYS A 266 38.28 -8.19 22.03
N VAL A 267 37.30 -7.43 21.53
CA VAL A 267 37.51 -6.12 20.89
C VAL A 267 36.80 -5.01 21.65
N LEU A 268 35.67 -5.30 22.31
CA LEU A 268 34.88 -4.32 23.03
C LEU A 268 35.25 -4.26 24.52
N PRO A 269 35.20 -3.06 25.13
CA PRO A 269 35.31 -2.89 26.57
C PRO A 269 34.28 -3.72 27.36
N PRO A 270 34.61 -4.21 28.57
CA PRO A 270 33.72 -5.05 29.39
C PRO A 270 32.34 -4.44 29.64
N HIS A 271 32.25 -3.13 29.88
CA HIS A 271 30.96 -2.46 30.14
C HIS A 271 30.01 -2.52 28.92
N LYS A 272 30.54 -2.41 27.70
CA LYS A 272 29.76 -2.54 26.45
C LYS A 272 29.30 -3.98 26.25
N MET A 273 30.16 -4.95 26.57
CA MET A 273 29.81 -6.37 26.51
C MET A 273 28.71 -6.73 27.51
N THR A 274 28.74 -6.18 28.73
CA THR A 274 27.66 -6.37 29.70
C THR A 274 26.32 -5.85 29.19
N GLN A 275 26.30 -4.69 28.52
CA GLN A 275 25.08 -4.16 27.90
C GLN A 275 24.57 -5.06 26.76
N ILE A 276 25.46 -5.53 25.89
CA ILE A 276 25.10 -6.46 24.80
C ILE A 276 24.52 -7.76 25.35
N SER A 277 25.15 -8.33 26.39
CA SER A 277 24.67 -9.55 27.07
C SER A 277 23.30 -9.34 27.71
N LYS A 278 23.05 -8.17 28.32
CA LYS A 278 21.74 -7.82 28.86
C LYS A 278 20.66 -7.82 27.77
N TYR A 279 20.90 -7.14 26.65
CA TYR A 279 19.94 -7.13 25.53
C TYR A 279 19.76 -8.52 24.91
N HIS A 280 20.80 -9.34 24.86
CA HIS A 280 20.69 -10.72 24.41
C HIS A 280 19.79 -11.58 25.33
N CYS A 281 19.94 -11.42 26.65
CA CYS A 281 19.06 -12.05 27.63
C CYS A 281 17.61 -11.56 27.48
N ASP A 282 17.40 -10.25 27.28
CA ASP A 282 16.06 -9.68 27.04
C ASP A 282 15.43 -10.22 25.76
N PHE A 283 16.22 -10.46 24.71
CA PHE A 283 15.75 -11.10 23.48
C PHE A 283 15.34 -12.56 23.71
N HIS A 284 16.17 -13.35 24.41
CA HIS A 284 15.83 -14.73 24.76
C HIS A 284 14.58 -14.82 25.65
N ARG A 285 14.36 -13.82 26.51
CA ARG A 285 13.16 -13.67 27.33
C ARG A 285 11.97 -13.05 26.59
N LYS A 286 12.07 -12.85 25.27
CA LYS A 286 11.03 -12.27 24.39
C LYS A 286 10.56 -10.86 24.80
N LYS A 287 11.38 -10.12 25.57
CA LYS A 287 11.11 -8.73 25.98
C LYS A 287 11.44 -7.72 24.89
N ILE A 288 12.36 -8.06 24.00
CA ILE A 288 12.75 -7.25 22.85
C ILE A 288 12.74 -8.10 21.58
N THR A 289 12.51 -7.47 20.43
CA THR A 289 12.56 -8.14 19.12
C THR A 289 13.99 -8.33 18.64
N ARG A 290 14.20 -9.23 17.67
CA ARG A 290 15.51 -9.43 17.03
C ARG A 290 16.06 -8.12 16.43
N GLN A 291 15.19 -7.26 15.93
CA GLN A 291 15.59 -5.97 15.35
C GLN A 291 16.00 -4.96 16.41
N GLN A 292 15.30 -4.92 17.55
CA GLN A 292 15.71 -4.10 18.69
C GLN A 292 17.08 -4.55 19.22
N LEU A 293 17.31 -5.87 19.32
CA LEU A 293 18.63 -6.41 19.65
C LEU A 293 19.71 -5.96 18.67
N VAL A 294 19.47 -6.09 17.35
CA VAL A 294 20.42 -5.66 16.31
C VAL A 294 20.68 -4.15 16.37
N LYS A 295 19.65 -3.32 16.54
CA LYS A 295 19.78 -1.86 16.64
C LYS A 295 20.63 -1.47 17.86
N ARG A 296 20.35 -2.08 19.02
CA ARG A 296 21.14 -1.85 20.25
C ARG A 296 22.58 -2.32 20.08
N LEU A 297 22.79 -3.47 19.43
CA LEU A 297 24.13 -3.98 19.14
C LEU A 297 24.93 -3.02 18.25
N ARG A 298 24.33 -2.49 17.19
CA ARG A 298 24.96 -1.48 16.30
C ARG A 298 25.28 -0.19 17.04
N GLN A 299 24.38 0.28 17.92
CA GLN A 299 24.62 1.46 18.75
C GLN A 299 25.79 1.28 19.71
N ILE A 300 25.98 0.10 20.28
CA ILE A 300 27.03 -0.16 21.27
C ILE A 300 28.38 -0.44 20.60
N ALA A 301 28.38 -1.32 19.60
CA ALA A 301 29.60 -1.79 18.92
C ALA A 301 30.07 -0.84 17.83
N GLY A 302 29.16 -0.14 17.16
CA GLY A 302 29.42 0.68 15.97
C GLY A 302 29.45 -0.17 14.68
N ASP A 303 28.85 0.37 13.61
CA ASP A 303 28.76 -0.33 12.32
C ASP A 303 30.13 -0.58 11.66
N GLU A 304 31.09 0.32 11.85
CA GLU A 304 32.45 0.15 11.34
C GLU A 304 33.16 -1.05 11.99
N MET A 305 33.04 -1.18 13.31
CA MET A 305 33.64 -2.29 14.05
C MET A 305 32.97 -3.63 13.70
N LEU A 306 31.63 -3.66 13.62
CA LEU A 306 30.90 -4.84 13.19
C LEU A 306 31.32 -5.27 11.78
N THR A 307 31.53 -4.32 10.88
CA THR A 307 32.02 -4.59 9.52
C THR A 307 33.43 -5.18 9.54
N ARG A 308 34.34 -4.64 10.36
CA ARG A 308 35.71 -5.19 10.52
C ARG A 308 35.69 -6.62 11.08
N VAL A 309 34.89 -6.88 12.10
CA VAL A 309 34.73 -8.21 12.72
C VAL A 309 34.18 -9.23 11.71
N ILE A 310 33.17 -8.85 10.93
CA ILE A 310 32.61 -9.72 9.88
C ILE A 310 33.64 -9.99 8.78
N LYS A 311 34.46 -9.00 8.39
CA LYS A 311 35.56 -9.18 7.42
C LYS A 311 36.68 -10.09 7.96
N LEU A 312 37.04 -9.97 9.24
CA LEU A 312 38.03 -10.83 9.90
C LEU A 312 37.56 -12.28 10.02
N TYR A 313 36.26 -12.50 10.18
CA TYR A 313 35.70 -13.85 10.19
C TYR A 313 35.78 -14.52 8.80
N ARG A 314 35.55 -13.76 7.71
CA ARG A 314 35.67 -14.27 6.32
C ARG A 314 37.06 -14.80 5.97
N THR A 315 38.10 -14.19 6.51
CA THR A 315 39.50 -14.58 6.24
C THR A 315 39.90 -15.84 7.02
N LYS A 316 39.39 -16.00 8.26
CA LYS A 316 39.65 -17.22 9.06
C LYS A 316 39.00 -18.48 8.49
N ASP A 317 37.78 -18.40 7.95
CA ASP A 317 37.12 -19.54 7.30
C ASP A 317 37.85 -19.96 6.01
N GLN A 318 38.51 -19.04 5.29
CA GLN A 318 39.30 -19.37 4.09
C GLN A 318 40.65 -20.03 4.41
N THR A 319 41.30 -19.67 5.52
CA THR A 319 42.53 -20.35 5.99
C THR A 319 42.28 -21.70 6.67
N SER A 320 41.03 -22.03 7.02
CA SER A 320 40.70 -23.31 7.66
C SER A 320 40.43 -24.44 6.65
N CYS A 321 40.35 -24.11 5.34
CA CYS A 321 40.19 -25.09 4.25
C CYS A 321 41.49 -25.43 3.50
N VAL A 322 42.62 -24.86 3.91
CA VAL A 322 43.94 -25.24 3.37
C VAL A 322 44.82 -25.52 4.58
N LEU A 323 44.79 -26.76 5.06
CA LEU A 323 45.82 -27.46 5.84
C LEU A 323 45.18 -28.70 6.48
N VAL A 324 45.05 -29.77 5.69
CA VAL A 324 45.18 -31.14 6.20
C VAL A 324 46.04 -31.87 5.16
N PRO A 325 47.17 -32.49 5.54
CA PRO A 325 48.00 -33.31 4.64
C PRO A 325 47.25 -34.49 4.04
#